data_AF-D7BEL5-F1
#
_entry.id   AF-D7BEL5-F1
#
_cell.length_a   1.000
_cell.length_b   1.000
_cell.length_c   1.000
_cell.angle_alpha   90.00
_cell.angle_beta   90.00
_cell.angle_gamma   90.00
#
_symmetry.space_group_name_H-M   'P 1'
#
loop_
_entity.id
_entity.type
_entity.pdbx_description
1 polymer ?
#
loop_
_entity_poly.entity_id
_entity_poly.type
_entity_poly.pdbx_seq_one_letter_code
_entity_poly.pdbx_strand_id
1 'polypeptide(L)' 'MEIVYNLLLVLYLLIAAGLVYFVLAQEPKQTGGDILGGSSDLFQARGVTGGLYRITVVLGIAFVVLAWLLGRLPR' A
#
# COMPACT_ATOMS: atom_id res chain seq x y z
N MET A 1 13.32 -11.00 -22.98
CA MET A 1 12.08 -10.18 -22.87
C MET A 1 12.39 -8.84 -22.22
N GLU A 2 13.50 -8.20 -22.61
CA GLU A 2 14.14 -7.20 -21.75
C GLU A 2 13.33 -5.92 -21.60
N ILE A 3 12.77 -5.40 -22.69
CA ILE A 3 11.97 -4.16 -22.65
C ILE A 3 10.72 -4.36 -21.77
N VAL A 4 10.00 -5.47 -21.94
CA VAL A 4 8.80 -5.78 -21.14
C VAL A 4 9.15 -5.98 -19.66
N TYR A 5 10.23 -6.71 -19.39
CA TYR A 5 10.71 -6.93 -18.02
C TYR A 5 11.11 -5.62 -17.34
N ASN A 6 11.83 -4.74 -18.05
CA ASN A 6 12.24 -3.43 -17.55
C ASN A 6 11.03 -2.52 -17.28
N LEU A 7 10.01 -2.55 -18.15
CA LEU A 7 8.77 -1.81 -17.94
C LEU A 7 8.02 -2.30 -16.69
N LEU A 8 7.94 -3.61 -16.47
CA LEU A 8 7.33 -4.19 -15.27
C LEU A 8 8.12 -3.82 -14.01
N LEU A 9 9.45 -3.78 -14.08
CA LEU A 9 10.30 -3.33 -12.98
C LEU A 9 10.08 -1.85 -12.65
N VAL A 10 10.01 -0.98 -13.65
CA VAL A 10 9.72 0.44 -13.45
C VAL A 10 8.33 0.63 -12.83
N LEU A 11 7.32 -0.09 -13.32
CA LEU A 11 5.97 -0.06 -12.76
C LEU A 11 5.96 -0.54 -11.30
N TYR A 12 6.68 -1.62 -10.99
CA TYR A 12 6.81 -2.15 -9.64
C TYR A 12 7.47 -1.13 -8.69
N LEU A 13 8.53 -0.45 -9.16
CA LEU A 13 9.18 0.62 -8.41
C LEU A 13 8.22 1.77 -8.11
N LEU A 14 7.42 2.21 -9.09
CA LEU A 14 6.44 3.28 -8.90
C LEU A 14 5.36 2.90 -7.89
N ILE A 15 4.86 1.68 -7.94
CA ILE A 15 3.86 1.19 -6.97
C ILE A 15 4.47 1.09 -5.57
N ALA A 16 5.72 0.62 -5.44
CA ALA A 16 6.42 0.56 -4.16
C ALA A 16 6.61 1.96 -3.56
N ALA A 17 7.11 2.92 -4.34
CA ALA A 17 7.27 4.31 -3.91
C ALA A 17 5.93 4.95 -3.52
N GLY A 18 4.88 4.70 -4.33
CA GLY A 18 3.52 5.16 -4.04
C GLY A 18 2.96 4.59 -2.74
N LEU A 19 3.14 3.28 -2.50
CA LEU A 19 2.75 2.64 -1.24
C LEU A 19 3.46 3.27 -0.05
N VAL A 20 4.77 3.46 -0.12
CA VAL A 20 5.55 4.12 0.94
C VAL A 20 4.98 5.51 1.22
N TYR A 21 4.77 6.32 0.18
CA TYR A 21 4.22 7.66 0.32
C TYR A 21 2.83 7.66 0.98
N PHE A 22 1.89 6.84 0.48
CA PHE A 22 0.53 6.82 1.01
C PHE A 22 0.44 6.23 2.42
N VAL A 23 1.32 5.29 2.78
CA VAL A 23 1.39 4.77 4.14
C VAL A 23 1.91 5.83 5.10
N LEU A 24 2.97 6.54 4.74
CA LEU A 24 3.51 7.63 5.56
C LEU A 24 2.53 8.80 5.69
N ALA A 25 1.74 9.08 4.66
CA ALA A 25 0.69 10.09 4.71
C ALA A 25 -0.50 9.72 5.61
N GLN A 26 -0.65 8.44 5.98
CA GLN A 26 -1.73 7.95 6.83
C GLN A 26 -1.27 7.86 8.29
N GLU A 27 -1.01 9.02 8.90
CA GLU A 27 -0.63 9.09 10.30
C GLU A 27 -1.75 8.55 11.21
N PRO A 28 -1.44 7.66 12.16
CA PRO A 28 -2.42 7.16 13.11
C PRO A 28 -2.89 8.29 14.03
N LYS A 29 -4.19 8.32 14.33
CA LYS A 29 -4.76 9.28 15.28
C LYS A 29 -4.29 8.92 16.69
N GLN A 30 -3.21 9.56 17.14
CA GLN A 30 -2.52 9.25 18.38
C GLN A 30 -3.44 9.45 19.60
N THR A 31 -3.73 8.37 20.34
CA THR A 31 -4.46 8.41 21.61
C THR A 31 -3.57 7.84 22.71
N GLY A 32 -2.63 8.65 23.22
CA GLY A 32 -2.00 8.54 24.55
C GLY A 32 -1.29 7.23 24.99
N GLY A 33 -1.35 6.14 24.24
CA GLY A 33 -0.76 4.84 24.57
C GLY A 33 -0.17 4.20 23.33
N ASP A 34 1.12 3.86 23.40
CA ASP A 34 1.97 3.58 22.24
C ASP A 34 1.51 2.35 21.42
N ILE A 35 0.82 1.38 22.04
CA ILE A 35 0.40 0.12 21.37
C ILE A 35 -0.97 -0.38 21.90
N LEU A 36 -1.57 0.28 22.89
CA LEU A 36 -2.82 -0.21 23.48
C LEU A 36 -4.00 0.04 22.54
N GLY A 37 -4.82 -1.01 22.34
CA GLY A 37 -6.05 -0.93 21.56
C GLY A 37 -6.94 0.16 22.11
N GLY A 38 -6.99 1.29 21.42
CA GLY A 38 -7.84 2.42 21.79
C GLY A 38 -9.29 1.99 21.88
N SER A 39 -10.07 2.68 22.71
CA SER A 39 -11.51 2.45 22.82
C SER A 39 -12.14 2.53 21.42
N SER A 40 -12.53 1.37 20.86
CA SER A 40 -13.10 1.29 19.53
C SER A 40 -14.53 1.83 19.58
N ASP A 41 -14.69 3.12 19.32
CA ASP A 41 -16.00 3.69 19.10
C ASP A 41 -16.57 3.13 17.78
N LEU A 42 -17.77 2.56 17.82
CA LEU A 42 -18.40 1.82 16.72
C LEU A 42 -18.54 2.66 15.43
N PHE A 43 -18.44 3.99 15.57
CA PHE A 43 -18.60 4.97 14.50
C PHE A 43 -17.29 5.61 14.02
N GLN A 44 -16.12 5.21 14.53
CA GLN A 44 -14.82 5.77 14.12
C GLN A 44 -14.45 5.53 12.64
N ALA A 45 -15.13 4.61 11.97
CA ALA A 45 -14.86 4.21 10.58
C ALA A 45 -15.31 5.23 9.50
N ARG A 46 -15.82 6.41 9.88
CA ARG A 46 -16.36 7.41 8.93
C ARG A 46 -15.37 8.55 8.72
N GLY A 47 -14.72 8.61 7.54
CA GLY A 47 -13.84 9.73 7.19
C GLY A 47 -12.99 9.57 5.92
N VAL A 48 -12.23 10.63 5.61
CA VAL A 48 -11.32 10.80 4.46
C VAL A 48 -10.27 9.68 4.36
N THR A 49 -9.88 9.08 5.48
CA THR A 49 -8.95 7.95 5.55
C THR A 49 -9.47 6.71 4.80
N GLY A 50 -10.79 6.56 4.64
CA GLY A 50 -11.38 5.44 3.90
C GLY A 50 -11.01 5.42 2.41
N GLY A 51 -10.77 6.59 1.81
CA GLY A 51 -10.32 6.70 0.41
C GLY A 51 -8.87 6.24 0.24
N LEU A 52 -7.96 6.79 1.08
CA LEU A 52 -6.55 6.40 1.09
C LEU A 52 -6.37 4.92 1.46
N TYR A 53 -7.21 4.40 2.37
CA TYR A 53 -7.27 2.98 2.68
C TYR A 53 -7.57 2.12 1.44
N ARG A 54 -8.60 2.48 0.66
CA ARG A 54 -8.92 1.73 -0.57
C ARG A 54 -7.80 1.79 -1.59
N ILE A 55 -7.17 2.95 -1.77
CA ILE A 55 -6.04 3.12 -2.70
C ILE A 55 -4.87 2.24 -2.26
N THR A 56 -4.49 2.27 -0.98
CA THR A 56 -3.39 1.45 -0.47
C THR A 56 -3.67 -0.04 -0.54
N VAL A 57 -4.91 -0.49 -0.31
CA VAL A 57 -5.30 -1.89 -0.54
C VAL A 57 -5.12 -2.29 -2.00
N VAL A 58 -5.59 -1.48 -2.95
CA VAL A 58 -5.46 -1.77 -4.38
C VAL A 58 -3.98 -1.79 -4.79
N LEU A 59 -3.19 -0.82 -4.35
CA LEU A 59 -1.74 -0.78 -4.60
C LEU A 59 -1.02 -1.97 -3.98
N GLY A 60 -1.42 -2.41 -2.78
CA GLY A 60 -0.86 -3.59 -2.11
C GLY A 60 -1.13 -4.88 -2.89
N ILE A 61 -2.34 -5.06 -3.40
CA ILE A 61 -2.67 -6.20 -4.26
C ILE A 61 -1.84 -6.15 -5.55
N ALA A 62 -1.76 -4.98 -6.20
CA ALA A 62 -0.98 -4.80 -7.42
C ALA A 62 0.51 -5.10 -7.20
N PHE A 63 1.07 -4.66 -6.06
CA PHE A 63 2.45 -4.94 -5.67
C PHE A 63 2.73 -6.44 -5.55
N VAL A 64 1.87 -7.18 -4.83
CA VAL A 64 2.03 -8.64 -4.66
C VAL A 64 1.91 -9.37 -5.99
N VAL A 65 0.95 -9.00 -6.84
CA VAL A 65 0.77 -9.59 -8.17
C VAL A 65 2.00 -9.34 -9.05
N LEU A 66 2.53 -8.12 -9.07
CA LEU A 66 3.73 -7.79 -9.84
C LEU A 66 4.98 -8.49 -9.31
N ALA A 67 5.15 -8.59 -7.99
CA ALA A 67 6.25 -9.36 -7.39
C ALA A 67 6.20 -10.84 -7.82
N TRP A 68 5.00 -11.42 -7.81
CA TRP A 68 4.80 -12.79 -8.25
C TRP A 68 5.10 -12.99 -9.75
N LEU A 69 4.68 -12.04 -10.60
CA LEU A 69 4.95 -12.05 -12.05
C LEU A 69 6.45 -11.90 -12.35
N LEU A 70 7.10 -10.88 -11.78
CA LEU A 70 8.53 -10.61 -11.97
C LEU A 70 9.40 -11.78 -11.49
N GLY A 71 9.01 -12.45 -10.40
CA GLY A 71 9.72 -13.63 -9.90
C GLY A 71 9.60 -14.88 -10.79
N ARG A 72 8.59 -14.94 -11.68
CA ARG A 72 8.34 -16.08 -12.59
C ARG A 72 8.69 -15.80 -14.04
N LEU A 73 8.96 -14.55 -14.40
CA LEU A 73 9.29 -14.18 -15.78
C LEU A 73 10.72 -14.62 -16.13
N PRO A 74 10.91 -15.39 -17.22
CA PRO A 74 12.25 -15.67 -17.74
C PRO A 74 12.86 -14.41 -18.34
N ARG A 75 14.18 -14.26 -18.19
CA ARG A 75 14.95 -13.08 -18.63
C ARG A 75 15.05 -13.02 -20.16
#